data_AF-A0A969FDN7-F1
#
_entry.id   AF-A0A969FDN7-F1
#
_cell.length_a   1.000
_cell.length_b   1.000
_cell.length_c   1.000
_cell.angle_alpha   90.00
_cell.angle_beta   90.00
_cell.angle_gamma   90.00
#
_symmetry.space_group_name_H-M   'P 1'
#
loop_
_entity.id
_entity.type
_entity.pdbx_description
1 polymer ?
#
loop_
_entity_poly.entity_id
_entity_poly.type
_entity_poly.pdbx_seq_one_letter_code
_entity_poly.pdbx_strand_id
1 'polypeptide(L)' 'MSSVWDGKSGQVSQRRVPILPQFAGKAVHDSWVSYGSYEGCRHDLCNAHHLRELTFIFKRYQQPWAFQMILRRC' A
#
# COMPACT_ATOMS: atom_id res chain seq x y z
N MET A 1 25.40 -22.65 3.74
CA MET A 1 24.76 -21.87 2.65
C MET A 1 23.70 -20.99 3.30
N SER A 2 24.09 -19.77 3.68
CA SER A 2 23.21 -18.84 4.40
C SER A 2 22.24 -18.21 3.39
N SER A 3 20.94 -18.42 3.60
CA SER A 3 19.87 -17.80 2.82
C SER A 3 19.80 -16.31 3.17
N VAL A 4 20.42 -15.48 2.33
CA VAL A 4 20.24 -14.03 2.38
C VAL A 4 18.84 -13.72 1.82
N TRP A 5 17.92 -13.33 2.68
CA TRP A 5 16.66 -12.73 2.27
C TRP A 5 16.95 -11.32 1.77
N ASP A 6 17.23 -11.18 0.49
CA ASP A 6 17.27 -9.88 -0.18
C ASP A 6 15.84 -9.31 -0.20
N GLY A 7 15.61 -8.19 0.48
CA GLY A 7 14.30 -7.52 0.63
C GLY A 7 13.66 -6.97 -0.65
N LYS A 8 13.89 -7.60 -1.82
CA LYS A 8 13.38 -7.23 -3.16
C LYS A 8 12.30 -8.18 -3.69
N SER A 9 11.66 -8.98 -2.83
CA SER A 9 10.74 -10.05 -3.24
C SER A 9 9.48 -9.53 -3.97
N GLY A 10 8.95 -8.36 -3.58
CA GLY A 10 7.75 -7.76 -4.19
C GLY A 10 7.93 -7.33 -5.65
N GLN A 11 8.98 -6.58 -5.96
CA GLN A 11 9.22 -6.11 -7.33
C GLN A 11 9.63 -7.24 -8.29
N VAL A 12 10.42 -8.20 -7.82
CA VAL A 12 10.93 -9.29 -8.67
C VAL A 12 9.82 -10.27 -9.06
N SER A 13 8.87 -10.54 -8.15
CA SER A 13 7.71 -11.38 -8.45
C SER A 13 6.74 -10.71 -9.43
N GLN A 14 6.49 -9.41 -9.26
CA GLN A 14 5.58 -8.66 -10.12
C GLN A 14 6.17 -8.36 -11.52
N ARG A 15 7.49 -8.28 -11.69
CA ARG A 15 8.14 -8.19 -13.02
C ARG A 15 7.95 -9.44 -13.88
N ARG A 16 7.68 -10.61 -13.29
CA ARG A 16 7.42 -11.86 -14.02
C ARG A 16 5.97 -11.97 -14.53
N VAL A 17 5.07 -11.11 -14.05
CA VAL A 17 3.67 -11.05 -14.46
C VAL A 17 3.40 -9.68 -15.09
N PRO A 18 3.30 -9.57 -16.43
CA PRO A 18 3.36 -8.29 -17.15
C PRO A 18 2.11 -7.40 -17.01
N ILE A 19 1.24 -7.68 -16.04
CA ILE A 19 -0.03 -6.98 -15.86
C ILE A 19 0.19 -5.53 -15.39
N LEU A 20 1.13 -5.30 -14.48
CA LEU A 20 1.37 -3.97 -13.89
C LEU A 20 2.17 -3.02 -14.80
N PRO A 21 3.24 -3.47 -15.50
CA PRO A 21 4.02 -2.57 -16.37
C PRO A 21 3.26 -2.01 -17.58
N GLN A 22 2.15 -2.63 -18.00
CA GLN A 22 1.34 -2.18 -19.14
C GLN A 22 0.05 -1.47 -18.69
N PHE A 23 -0.19 -1.38 -17.38
CA PHE A 23 -1.41 -0.81 -16.85
C PHE A 23 -1.34 0.72 -16.88
N ALA A 24 -2.27 1.37 -17.60
CA ALA A 24 -2.34 2.83 -17.73
C ALA A 24 -3.50 3.46 -16.94
N GLY A 25 -4.15 2.70 -16.06
CA GLY A 25 -5.30 3.15 -15.28
C GLY A 25 -4.95 3.75 -13.92
N LYS A 26 -5.88 3.65 -12.97
CA LYS A 26 -5.67 4.00 -11.56
C LYS A 26 -5.27 2.76 -10.76
N ALA A 27 -4.06 2.74 -10.23
CA ALA A 27 -3.55 1.70 -9.36
C ALA A 27 -3.84 2.10 -7.91
N VAL A 28 -4.82 1.44 -7.29
CA VAL A 28 -5.15 1.62 -5.86
C VAL A 28 -4.34 0.62 -5.05
N HIS A 29 -3.46 1.10 -4.17
CA HIS A 29 -2.57 0.23 -3.38
C HIS A 29 -2.39 0.67 -1.93
N ASP A 30 -1.78 -0.20 -1.13
CA ASP A 30 -1.58 -0.09 0.32
C ASP A 30 -0.31 0.70 0.72
N SER A 31 0.06 1.71 -0.08
CA SER A 31 1.26 2.52 0.13
C SER A 31 2.60 1.77 0.18
N TRP A 32 2.66 0.50 -0.24
CA TRP A 32 3.93 -0.21 -0.26
C TRP A 32 4.89 0.41 -1.28
N VAL A 33 6.11 0.74 -0.82
CA VAL A 33 7.16 1.46 -1.57
C VAL A 33 7.45 0.85 -2.95
N SER A 34 7.33 -0.48 -3.08
CA SER A 34 7.58 -1.17 -4.35
C SER A 34 6.66 -0.73 -5.47
N TYR A 35 5.42 -0.30 -5.16
CA TYR A 35 4.47 0.19 -6.16
C TYR A 35 4.87 1.52 -6.77
N GLY A 36 5.62 2.37 -6.07
CA GLY A 36 6.06 3.67 -6.58
C GLY A 36 7.03 3.60 -7.77
N SER A 37 7.52 2.39 -8.09
CA SER A 37 8.38 2.16 -9.26
C SER A 37 7.62 1.86 -10.56
N TYR A 38 6.30 1.80 -10.53
CA TYR A 38 5.48 1.61 -11.73
C TYR A 38 5.16 2.94 -12.38
N GLU A 39 5.71 3.15 -13.57
CA GLU A 39 5.45 4.34 -14.36
C GLU A 39 4.27 4.12 -15.30
N GLY A 40 3.59 5.18 -15.73
CA GLY A 40 2.50 5.12 -16.70
C GLY A 40 1.09 4.92 -16.11
N CYS A 41 0.94 4.78 -14.79
CA CYS A 41 -0.35 4.72 -14.12
C CYS A 41 -0.52 5.82 -13.08
N ARG A 42 -1.77 6.16 -12.75
CA ARG A 42 -2.06 7.04 -11.60
C ARG A 42 -2.08 6.19 -10.33
N HIS A 43 -1.34 6.62 -9.32
CA HIS A 43 -1.32 5.96 -8.01
C HIS A 43 -2.34 6.61 -7.09
N ASP A 44 -3.25 5.79 -6.55
CA ASP A 44 -4.21 6.16 -5.51
C ASP A 44 -4.00 5.24 -4.29
N LEU A 45 -4.32 5.72 -3.09
CA LEU A 45 -4.18 4.93 -1.87
C LEU A 45 -5.47 4.18 -1.54
N CYS A 46 -5.30 2.98 -0.96
CA CYS A 46 -6.42 2.14 -0.57
C CYS A 46 -7.05 2.63 0.73
N ASN A 47 -8.21 3.29 0.62
CA ASN A 47 -8.99 3.75 1.78
C ASN A 47 -9.30 2.63 2.78
N ALA A 48 -9.52 1.39 2.34
CA ALA A 48 -9.76 0.26 3.24
C ALA A 48 -8.54 -0.05 4.15
N HIS A 49 -7.32 0.09 3.62
CA HIS A 49 -6.10 -0.09 4.40
C HIS A 49 -5.94 1.04 5.43
N HIS A 50 -6.14 2.29 5.02
CA HIS A 50 -6.10 3.41 5.95
C HIS A 50 -7.15 3.31 7.06
N LEU A 51 -8.38 2.88 6.74
CA LEU A 51 -9.41 2.65 7.76
C LEU A 51 -8.98 1.58 8.78
N ARG A 52 -8.33 0.50 8.33
CA ARG A 52 -7.82 -0.55 9.22
C ARG A 52 -6.70 -0.03 10.12
N GLU A 53 -5.76 0.73 9.57
CA GLU A 53 -4.66 1.35 10.32
C GLU A 53 -5.17 2.37 11.33
N LEU A 54 -6.05 3.28 10.92
CA LEU A 54 -6.66 4.28 11.82
C LEU A 54 -7.47 3.59 12.92
N THR A 55 -8.18 2.51 12.59
CA THR A 55 -8.94 1.72 13.58
C THR A 55 -8.00 1.09 14.61
N PHE A 56 -6.88 0.54 14.15
CA PHE A 56 -5.85 0.02 15.03
C PHE A 56 -5.28 1.11 15.93
N ILE A 57 -4.93 2.27 15.37
CA ILE A 57 -4.37 3.40 16.13
C ILE A 57 -5.36 3.88 17.21
N PHE A 58 -6.63 4.05 16.85
CA PHE A 58 -7.68 4.42 17.79
C PHE A 58 -7.83 3.38 18.91
N LYS A 59 -7.94 2.09 18.58
CA LYS A 59 -8.18 1.04 19.59
C LYS A 59 -6.97 0.78 20.47
N ARG A 60 -5.77 0.70 19.88
CA ARG A 60 -4.54 0.29 20.57
C ARG A 60 -3.90 1.43 21.36
N TYR A 61 -3.83 2.60 20.76
CA TYR A 61 -3.12 3.75 21.31
C TYR A 61 -4.06 4.85 21.83
N GLN A 62 -5.39 4.61 21.77
CA GLN A 62 -6.42 5.51 22.31
C GLN A 62 -6.29 6.94 21.79
N GLN A 63 -5.91 7.07 20.51
CA GLN A 63 -5.68 8.35 19.85
C GLN A 63 -6.99 8.88 19.24
N PRO A 64 -7.62 9.94 19.79
CA PRO A 64 -8.94 10.38 19.34
C PRO A 64 -8.93 10.97 17.92
N TRP A 65 -7.80 11.54 17.50
CA TRP A 65 -7.63 12.08 16.15
C TRP A 65 -7.79 11.00 15.08
N ALA A 66 -7.40 9.75 15.35
CA ALA A 66 -7.54 8.66 14.39
C ALA A 66 -9.02 8.33 14.14
N PHE A 67 -9.85 8.42 15.19
CA PHE A 67 -11.30 8.31 15.05
C PHE A 67 -11.91 9.48 14.28
N GLN A 68 -11.42 10.70 14.51
CA GLN A 68 -11.85 11.87 13.72
C GLN A 68 -11.51 11.70 12.22
N MET A 69 -10.35 11.12 11.90
CA MET A 69 -9.97 10.79 10.52
C MET A 69 -10.82 9.66 9.91
N ILE A 70 -11.23 8.66 10.70
CA ILE A 70 -12.18 7.63 10.24
C ILE A 70 -13.53 8.25 9.86
N LEU A 71 -14.02 9.20 10.66
CA LEU A 71 -15.29 9.90 10.40
C LEU A 71 -15.20 10.83 9.18
N ARG A 72 -14.06 11.47 8.98
CA ARG A 72 -13.74 12.26 7.79
C ARG A 72 -13.21 11.34 6.70
N ARG A 73 -14.09 10.47 6.18
CA ARG A 73 -13.71 9.48 5.16
C ARG A 73 -12.85 10.13 4.06
N CYS A 74 -11.63 9.61 3.91
CA CYS A 74 -10.61 10.04 2.95
C CYS A 74 -11.11 9.98 1.51
#